data_AF-A0A7X2T9W5-F1
#
_entry.id   AF-A0A7X2T9W5-F1
#
_cell.length_a   1.000
_cell.length_b   1.000
_cell.length_c   1.000
_cell.angle_alpha   90.00
_cell.angle_beta   90.00
_cell.angle_gamma   90.00
#
_symmetry.space_group_name_H-M   'P 1'
#
loop_
_entity.id
_entity.type
_entity.pdbx_description
1 polymer ?
#
loop_
_entity_poly.entity_id
_entity_poly.type
_entity_poly.pdbx_seq_one_letter_code
_entity_poly.pdbx_strand_id
1 'polypeptide(L)'
;MIENQRVKNYKKWWGIGLLAVLISLVFQWPSFAAASVELNDGRTFVAQIWSSDQRKVLTNQNGTLSFEDNANATNQAWTFIYDDTKNIYSIVSKSNAYVLTVGSDIDGAKVSSAASKQSYGQMWNLFLEDNNMFSLRPSSSLAKVLTIDNNNVLIKTSQKTSQQKFKISILSNEQISALKSISDTSTISSKTDTASDITTTKSETTEKNDANSASTTNNTNKATVEQSSDTTKTTGASSASSEKTDASAVSGNTTSSFNSTTETKKITNVDLGDSFTARIKHKASGKSVAVGDSDNVVLQSVNNYKEQGWQFKKNSDGSYTIYALSNTSKVLDISGASDQNGANIQIYSSNSSNAQKFYIRETSSGSGVYYLQPECSQTRVMDLSGNNTADNANIQLYSNNNSAAQQFIIEKADASGFTTKPVVNKRQQVIDIARSQIGTREGRNNYTKYGVWYGNYVHSSVYQHAAWCAMFVSWCGNQAGLSSDVFYYHAYCPAGVSWYQNKGKWQWKGYVPKMGDIVYYDWNGDRVVDHVGFVESYSNGNITTIEGNYSDQVKRRTINYKSSSIFGYATPNY
;
A
#
# COMPACT_ATOMS: atom_id res chain seq x y z
N MET A 1 14.00 -12.57 -60.55
CA MET A 1 13.33 -11.49 -59.79
C MET A 1 12.05 -12.08 -59.23
N ILE A 2 12.18 -12.78 -58.10
CA ILE A 2 11.68 -12.42 -56.75
C ILE A 2 10.15 -12.61 -56.68
N GLU A 3 9.55 -13.40 -55.80
CA GLU A 3 9.94 -14.52 -54.95
C GLU A 3 8.57 -15.10 -54.54
N ASN A 4 8.25 -16.31 -55.00
CA ASN A 4 7.00 -17.00 -54.73
C ASN A 4 7.36 -18.29 -53.99
N GLN A 5 7.65 -18.21 -52.68
CA GLN A 5 7.79 -19.37 -51.79
C GLN A 5 7.59 -19.01 -50.31
N ARG A 6 7.03 -20.00 -49.57
CA ARG A 6 6.67 -20.07 -48.12
C ARG A 6 5.28 -19.48 -47.85
N VAL A 7 4.21 -20.27 -47.79
CA VAL A 7 3.93 -21.24 -46.70
C VAL A 7 3.21 -22.49 -47.23
N LYS A 8 3.93 -23.62 -47.31
CA LYS A 8 3.38 -24.98 -47.25
C LYS A 8 3.95 -25.61 -45.99
N ASN A 9 3.12 -25.82 -44.97
CA ASN A 9 3.15 -26.93 -44.01
C ASN A 9 1.97 -26.78 -43.03
N TYR A 10 1.48 -27.91 -42.52
CA TYR A 10 0.30 -28.11 -41.64
C TYR A 10 -1.04 -28.44 -42.33
N LYS A 11 -1.03 -29.50 -43.15
CA LYS A 11 -2.14 -30.46 -43.26
C LYS A 11 -1.68 -31.82 -42.74
N LYS A 12 -2.08 -32.18 -41.52
CA LYS A 12 -2.37 -33.54 -40.98
C LYS A 12 -2.54 -33.44 -39.47
N TRP A 13 -3.40 -34.29 -38.89
CA TRP A 13 -4.03 -34.25 -37.57
C TRP A 13 -5.44 -33.63 -37.53
N TRP A 14 -6.31 -34.16 -38.40
CA TRP A 14 -7.72 -34.39 -38.07
C TRP A 14 -7.85 -35.87 -37.72
N GLY A 15 -8.41 -36.18 -36.55
CA GLY A 15 -8.71 -37.57 -36.14
C GLY A 15 -8.47 -37.82 -34.66
N ILE A 16 -9.48 -37.51 -33.84
CA ILE A 16 -10.00 -38.22 -32.65
C ILE A 16 -10.93 -37.20 -31.96
N GLY A 17 -12.16 -37.14 -32.46
CA GLY A 17 -13.22 -36.24 -31.99
C GLY A 17 -14.58 -36.89 -32.22
N LEU A 18 -14.68 -38.18 -31.89
CA LEU A 18 -15.88 -38.98 -32.06
C LEU A 18 -15.86 -40.20 -31.13
N LEU A 19 -15.75 -39.94 -29.82
CA LEU A 19 -16.07 -40.92 -28.79
C LEU A 19 -16.34 -40.24 -27.44
N ALA A 20 -17.55 -39.68 -27.27
CA ALA A 20 -18.22 -39.46 -25.98
C ALA A 20 -19.50 -38.61 -26.19
N VAL A 21 -20.41 -39.10 -27.03
CA VAL A 21 -21.84 -38.75 -26.93
C VAL A 21 -22.53 -40.06 -26.62
N LEU A 22 -23.33 -40.08 -25.54
CA LEU A 22 -24.05 -41.19 -24.91
C LEU A 22 -23.35 -41.81 -23.68
N ILE A 23 -23.67 -41.27 -22.50
CA ILE A 23 -24.10 -42.00 -21.29
C ILE A 23 -24.57 -40.96 -20.24
N SER A 24 -25.81 -41.15 -19.73
CA SER A 24 -26.44 -40.60 -18.51
C SER A 24 -26.74 -39.08 -18.49
N LEU A 25 -27.98 -38.58 -18.67
CA LEU A 25 -29.21 -38.81 -17.90
C LEU A 25 -29.00 -39.06 -16.40
N VAL A 26 -29.57 -38.15 -15.61
CA VAL A 26 -29.64 -38.07 -14.14
C VAL A 26 -28.37 -37.51 -13.46
N PHE A 27 -28.34 -36.18 -13.25
CA PHE A 27 -28.07 -35.56 -11.94
C PHE A 27 -28.41 -34.06 -12.01
N GLN A 28 -29.41 -33.65 -11.24
CA GLN A 28 -29.68 -32.24 -10.93
C GLN A 28 -28.44 -31.65 -10.23
N TRP A 29 -27.90 -30.54 -10.75
CA TRP A 29 -26.94 -29.71 -10.03
C TRP A 29 -27.54 -28.32 -9.84
N PRO A 30 -27.81 -27.84 -8.62
CA PRO A 30 -28.11 -26.44 -8.39
C PRO A 30 -26.80 -25.63 -8.43
N SER A 31 -26.65 -24.88 -9.52
CA SER A 31 -26.38 -23.44 -9.57
C SER A 31 -25.36 -22.74 -8.63
N PHE A 32 -24.57 -21.88 -9.30
CA PHE A 32 -23.84 -20.67 -8.86
C PHE A 32 -22.42 -20.85 -8.31
N ALA A 33 -21.42 -20.67 -9.17
CA ALA A 33 -20.13 -20.17 -8.74
C ALA A 33 -20.28 -18.66 -8.48
N ALA A 34 -20.31 -18.26 -7.20
CA ALA A 34 -19.99 -16.90 -6.80
C ALA A 34 -18.59 -16.55 -7.35
N ALA A 35 -18.29 -15.28 -7.61
CA ALA A 35 -16.94 -14.85 -7.98
C ALA A 35 -16.12 -14.53 -6.72
N SER A 36 -14.81 -14.80 -6.74
CA SER A 36 -13.97 -14.52 -5.58
C SER A 36 -13.90 -13.02 -5.31
N VAL A 37 -13.90 -12.64 -4.03
CA VAL A 37 -13.98 -11.27 -3.53
C VAL A 37 -12.64 -10.90 -2.90
N GLU A 38 -12.14 -9.74 -3.31
CA GLU A 38 -10.99 -9.08 -2.72
C GLU A 38 -11.47 -8.28 -1.49
N LEU A 39 -10.91 -8.57 -0.30
CA LEU A 39 -11.39 -8.00 0.97
C LEU A 39 -10.65 -6.74 1.42
N ASN A 40 -9.53 -6.42 0.78
CA ASN A 40 -8.75 -5.23 1.07
C ASN A 40 -7.89 -4.91 -0.16
N ASP A 41 -7.76 -3.63 -0.52
CA ASP A 41 -7.01 -3.14 -1.69
C ASP A 41 -5.50 -3.02 -1.47
N GLY A 42 -5.01 -3.57 -0.35
CA GLY A 42 -3.60 -3.90 -0.16
C GLY A 42 -3.33 -5.34 -0.63
N ARG A 43 -2.24 -5.54 -1.39
CA ARG A 43 -1.70 -6.89 -1.67
C ARG A 43 -1.53 -7.73 -0.42
N THR A 44 -1.48 -7.12 0.77
CA THR A 44 -1.39 -7.83 2.03
C THR A 44 -2.13 -7.11 3.17
N PHE A 45 -2.83 -7.86 4.03
CA PHE A 45 -3.42 -7.35 5.27
C PHE A 45 -3.45 -8.40 6.38
N VAL A 46 -3.66 -7.99 7.62
CA VAL A 46 -3.77 -8.91 8.76
C VAL A 46 -5.20 -8.95 9.25
N ALA A 47 -5.74 -10.14 9.46
CA ALA A 47 -7.09 -10.32 9.96
C ALA A 47 -7.20 -11.54 10.87
N GLN A 48 -8.30 -11.60 11.63
CA GLN A 48 -8.76 -12.81 12.31
C GLN A 48 -9.91 -13.42 11.51
N ILE A 49 -9.96 -14.76 11.47
CA ILE A 49 -11.04 -15.53 10.83
C ILE A 49 -11.94 -16.06 11.94
N TRP A 50 -13.14 -15.50 12.05
CA TRP A 50 -14.11 -15.81 13.09
C TRP A 50 -15.14 -16.83 12.61
N SER A 51 -15.63 -17.68 13.51
CA SER A 51 -16.82 -18.50 13.30
C SER A 51 -18.03 -17.64 12.98
N SER A 52 -19.07 -18.23 12.38
CA SER A 52 -20.26 -17.47 11.98
C SER A 52 -20.98 -16.75 13.10
N ASP A 53 -20.94 -17.31 14.31
CA ASP A 53 -21.50 -16.72 15.53
C ASP A 53 -20.53 -15.75 16.22
N GLN A 54 -19.34 -15.53 15.65
CA GLN A 54 -18.28 -14.66 16.15
C GLN A 54 -17.83 -14.99 17.59
N ARG A 55 -18.01 -16.23 18.04
CA ARG A 55 -17.56 -16.67 19.37
C ARG A 55 -16.14 -17.20 19.36
N LYS A 56 -15.69 -17.77 18.25
CA LYS A 56 -14.39 -18.45 18.13
C LYS A 56 -13.59 -17.95 16.94
N VAL A 57 -12.27 -18.05 17.02
CA VAL A 57 -11.31 -17.65 15.99
C VAL A 57 -10.44 -18.82 15.53
N LEU A 58 -10.12 -18.84 14.23
CA LEU A 58 -9.22 -19.83 13.64
C LEU A 58 -7.83 -19.70 14.25
N THR A 59 -7.38 -20.76 14.90
CA THR A 59 -6.15 -20.81 15.69
C THR A 59 -5.18 -21.81 15.10
N ASN A 60 -3.90 -21.42 15.00
CA ASN A 60 -2.81 -22.28 14.54
C ASN A 60 -1.98 -22.82 15.71
N GLN A 61 -2.07 -24.11 16.00
CA GLN A 61 -1.22 -24.79 16.95
C GLN A 61 -0.16 -25.61 16.19
N ASN A 62 0.90 -24.92 15.77
CA ASN A 62 2.06 -25.51 15.10
C ASN A 62 1.70 -26.46 13.93
N GLY A 63 0.82 -26.03 13.03
CA GLY A 63 0.38 -26.83 11.89
C GLY A 63 -1.01 -27.43 12.06
N THR A 64 -1.48 -27.63 13.30
CA THR A 64 -2.84 -28.09 13.60
C THR A 64 -3.79 -26.91 13.71
N LEU A 65 -4.98 -27.00 13.12
CA LEU A 65 -5.97 -25.92 13.13
C LEU A 65 -7.21 -26.30 13.94
N SER A 66 -7.73 -25.31 14.65
CA SER A 66 -8.91 -25.39 15.51
C SER A 66 -9.64 -24.03 15.55
N PHE A 67 -10.88 -24.00 16.04
CA PHE A 67 -11.56 -22.75 16.41
C PHE A 67 -11.61 -22.63 17.93
N GLU A 68 -11.02 -21.57 18.47
CA GLU A 68 -10.84 -21.38 19.92
C GLU A 68 -11.32 -20.00 20.34
N ASP A 69 -11.46 -19.78 21.66
CA ASP A 69 -11.80 -18.48 22.19
C ASP A 69 -10.68 -17.47 21.87
N ASN A 70 -11.05 -16.22 21.59
CA ASN A 70 -10.08 -15.20 21.20
C ASN A 70 -9.19 -14.79 22.39
N ALA A 71 -7.95 -15.25 22.40
CA ALA A 71 -6.92 -14.88 23.36
C ALA A 71 -6.11 -13.64 22.93
N ASN A 72 -6.45 -13.04 21.79
CA ASN A 72 -5.73 -11.95 21.16
C ASN A 72 -4.24 -12.30 20.92
N ALA A 73 -3.99 -13.51 20.40
CA ALA A 73 -2.65 -14.07 20.23
C ALA A 73 -2.21 -14.11 18.75
N THR A 74 -0.89 -14.11 18.55
CA THR A 74 -0.28 -14.15 17.21
C THR A 74 -0.65 -15.38 16.38
N ASN A 75 -0.98 -16.53 16.99
CA ASN A 75 -1.47 -17.71 16.26
C ASN A 75 -2.95 -17.66 15.87
N GLN A 76 -3.68 -16.65 16.32
CA GLN A 76 -5.08 -16.40 15.97
C GLN A 76 -5.22 -15.30 14.90
N ALA A 77 -4.09 -14.75 14.45
CA ALA A 77 -4.02 -13.73 13.42
C ALA A 77 -3.34 -14.26 12.16
N TRP A 78 -3.84 -13.81 11.01
CA TRP A 78 -3.45 -14.31 9.70
C TRP A 78 -3.18 -13.15 8.76
N THR A 79 -2.04 -13.20 8.09
CA THR A 79 -1.65 -12.32 7.00
C THR A 79 -2.24 -12.86 5.70
N PHE A 80 -3.21 -12.15 5.13
CA PHE A 80 -3.79 -12.42 3.81
C PHE A 80 -2.92 -11.74 2.75
N ILE A 81 -2.39 -12.51 1.81
CA ILE A 81 -1.57 -12.01 0.70
C ILE A 81 -2.31 -12.30 -0.60
N TYR A 82 -2.68 -11.26 -1.34
CA TYR A 82 -3.45 -11.35 -2.57
C TYR A 82 -2.56 -11.45 -3.81
N ASP A 83 -2.81 -12.46 -4.64
CA ASP A 83 -2.23 -12.60 -5.98
C ASP A 83 -3.20 -12.03 -7.01
N ASP A 84 -2.92 -10.82 -7.48
CA ASP A 84 -3.72 -10.07 -8.45
C ASP A 84 -3.79 -10.73 -9.84
N THR A 85 -2.78 -11.52 -10.20
CA THR A 85 -2.75 -12.26 -11.47
C THR A 85 -3.65 -13.49 -11.44
N LYS A 86 -3.88 -14.07 -10.26
CA LYS A 86 -4.65 -15.31 -10.09
C LYS A 86 -5.98 -15.11 -9.35
N ASN A 87 -6.28 -13.93 -8.81
CA ASN A 87 -7.48 -13.61 -8.01
C ASN A 87 -7.64 -14.53 -6.77
N ILE A 88 -6.55 -14.83 -6.08
CA ILE A 88 -6.52 -15.78 -4.94
C ILE A 88 -5.62 -15.30 -3.81
N TYR A 89 -5.87 -15.80 -2.61
CA TYR A 89 -5.14 -15.46 -1.40
C TYR A 89 -4.19 -16.57 -0.96
N SER A 90 -2.98 -16.22 -0.53
CA SER A 90 -2.24 -17.00 0.46
C SER A 90 -2.60 -16.50 1.85
N ILE A 91 -2.92 -17.40 2.78
CA ILE A 91 -3.33 -17.04 4.15
C ILE A 91 -2.26 -17.56 5.11
N VAL A 92 -1.45 -16.65 5.66
CA VAL A 92 -0.19 -16.94 6.34
C VAL A 92 -0.32 -16.66 7.83
N SER A 93 -0.02 -17.64 8.68
CA SER A 93 -0.08 -17.49 10.13
C SER A 93 0.94 -16.49 10.64
N LYS A 94 0.53 -15.58 11.53
CA LYS A 94 1.42 -14.58 12.13
C LYS A 94 2.42 -15.15 13.14
N SER A 95 2.15 -16.32 13.74
CA SER A 95 3.02 -16.91 14.75
C SER A 95 4.24 -17.64 14.16
N ASN A 96 4.10 -18.28 13.01
CA ASN A 96 5.15 -19.16 12.46
C ASN A 96 5.31 -19.10 10.93
N ALA A 97 4.64 -18.16 10.26
CA ALA A 97 4.67 -17.98 8.81
C ALA A 97 4.19 -19.19 7.97
N TYR A 98 3.51 -20.17 8.58
CA TYR A 98 2.92 -21.29 7.84
C TYR A 98 1.64 -20.85 7.12
N VAL A 99 1.42 -21.42 5.93
CA VAL A 99 0.29 -21.09 5.06
C VAL A 99 -0.84 -22.10 5.28
N LEU A 100 -2.08 -21.61 5.29
CA LEU A 100 -3.28 -22.45 5.31
C LEU A 100 -3.26 -23.43 4.13
N THR A 101 -3.28 -24.73 4.42
CA THR A 101 -2.97 -25.80 3.46
C THR A 101 -4.01 -26.90 3.52
N VAL A 102 -4.47 -27.36 2.36
CA VAL A 102 -5.15 -28.66 2.20
C VAL A 102 -4.34 -29.56 1.27
N GLY A 103 -4.13 -30.81 1.69
CA GLY A 103 -3.30 -31.77 0.96
C GLY A 103 -4.02 -32.53 -0.16
N SER A 104 -5.36 -32.48 -0.20
CA SER A 104 -6.19 -33.24 -1.14
C SER A 104 -7.60 -32.66 -1.24
N ASP A 105 -8.25 -32.77 -2.39
CA ASP A 105 -9.61 -32.24 -2.62
C ASP A 105 -10.76 -33.20 -2.24
N ILE A 106 -10.44 -34.30 -1.55
CA ILE A 106 -11.45 -35.25 -1.08
C ILE A 106 -12.35 -34.59 -0.03
N ASP A 107 -13.63 -34.98 -0.03
CA ASP A 107 -14.58 -34.50 0.96
C ASP A 107 -14.15 -34.95 2.37
N GLY A 108 -14.08 -34.02 3.32
CA GLY A 108 -13.59 -34.28 4.66
C GLY A 108 -12.07 -34.20 4.83
N ALA A 109 -11.31 -33.82 3.80
CA ALA A 109 -9.86 -33.62 3.94
C ALA A 109 -9.55 -32.58 5.02
N LYS A 110 -8.63 -32.91 5.92
CA LYS A 110 -8.18 -31.98 6.98
C LYS A 110 -7.44 -30.80 6.37
N VAL A 111 -7.69 -29.62 6.92
CA VAL A 111 -6.92 -28.41 6.63
C VAL A 111 -5.92 -28.22 7.76
N SER A 112 -4.67 -27.96 7.39
CA SER A 112 -3.55 -27.71 8.28
C SER A 112 -2.88 -26.39 7.95
N SER A 113 -1.81 -26.03 8.64
CA SER A 113 -0.85 -25.04 8.14
C SER A 113 0.51 -25.69 7.90
N ALA A 114 1.20 -25.28 6.84
CA ALA A 114 2.51 -25.81 6.48
C ALA A 114 3.38 -24.75 5.79
N ALA A 115 4.69 -25.01 5.68
CA ALA A 115 5.58 -24.16 4.90
C ALA A 115 5.06 -23.96 3.47
N SER A 116 5.24 -22.76 2.93
CA SER A 116 4.74 -22.42 1.59
C SER A 116 5.44 -23.27 0.52
N LYS A 117 4.64 -23.92 -0.33
CA LYS A 117 5.05 -24.60 -1.57
C LYS A 117 4.39 -23.98 -2.81
N GLN A 118 3.63 -22.88 -2.64
CA GLN A 118 2.88 -22.21 -3.70
C GLN A 118 1.96 -23.15 -4.50
N SER A 119 1.42 -24.19 -3.84
CA SER A 119 0.53 -25.17 -4.46
C SER A 119 -0.92 -24.70 -4.45
N TYR A 120 -1.75 -25.21 -5.38
CA TYR A 120 -3.19 -24.85 -5.44
C TYR A 120 -3.97 -25.13 -4.15
N GLY A 121 -3.55 -26.13 -3.35
CA GLY A 121 -4.12 -26.43 -2.03
C GLY A 121 -3.69 -25.44 -0.92
N GLN A 122 -2.78 -24.52 -1.22
CA GLN A 122 -2.34 -23.43 -0.33
C GLN A 122 -2.86 -22.06 -0.75
N MET A 123 -3.61 -22.00 -1.85
CA MET A 123 -4.18 -20.77 -2.38
C MET A 123 -5.70 -20.81 -2.25
N TRP A 124 -6.29 -19.74 -1.75
CA TRP A 124 -7.68 -19.73 -1.31
C TRP A 124 -8.48 -18.64 -2.03
N ASN A 125 -9.63 -19.05 -2.56
CA ASN A 125 -10.65 -18.15 -3.08
C ASN A 125 -11.60 -17.79 -1.94
N LEU A 126 -11.84 -16.51 -1.73
CA LEU A 126 -12.82 -16.03 -0.77
C LEU A 126 -14.07 -15.62 -1.53
N PHE A 127 -15.25 -16.05 -1.12
CA PHE A 127 -16.51 -15.63 -1.72
C PHE A 127 -17.34 -14.89 -0.68
N LEU A 128 -17.85 -13.71 -1.03
CA LEU A 128 -18.80 -13.00 -0.19
C LEU A 128 -20.12 -13.77 -0.18
N GLU A 129 -20.56 -14.11 1.03
CA GLU A 129 -21.86 -14.70 1.32
C GLU A 129 -22.78 -13.61 1.92
N ASP A 130 -23.94 -14.01 2.43
CA ASP A 130 -24.86 -13.14 3.15
C ASP A 130 -24.26 -12.54 4.43
N ASN A 131 -24.81 -11.40 4.88
CA ASN A 131 -24.46 -10.75 6.15
C ASN A 131 -22.97 -10.39 6.31
N ASN A 132 -22.28 -10.08 5.20
CA ASN A 132 -20.85 -9.73 5.22
C ASN A 132 -19.96 -10.84 5.82
N MET A 133 -20.31 -12.09 5.47
CA MET A 133 -19.61 -13.32 5.78
C MET A 133 -18.92 -13.86 4.53
N PHE A 134 -17.96 -14.76 4.71
CA PHE A 134 -17.14 -15.30 3.62
C PHE A 134 -17.08 -16.82 3.65
N SER A 135 -17.10 -17.45 2.48
CA SER A 135 -16.68 -18.84 2.31
C SER A 135 -15.26 -18.88 1.76
N LEU A 136 -14.41 -19.75 2.33
CA LEU A 136 -13.02 -19.94 1.89
C LEU A 136 -12.94 -21.27 1.13
N ARG A 137 -12.49 -21.25 -0.12
CA ARG A 137 -12.40 -22.44 -0.98
C ARG A 137 -10.99 -22.61 -1.51
N PRO A 138 -10.39 -23.81 -1.39
CA PRO A 138 -9.05 -24.02 -1.95
C PRO A 138 -9.10 -23.92 -3.47
N SER A 139 -8.04 -23.39 -4.08
CA SER A 139 -7.96 -23.22 -5.54
C SER A 139 -7.85 -24.55 -6.27
N SER A 140 -7.45 -25.61 -5.56
CA SER A 140 -7.48 -26.99 -6.05
C SER A 140 -8.91 -27.53 -6.23
N SER A 141 -9.91 -26.98 -5.50
CA SER A 141 -11.33 -27.35 -5.70
C SER A 141 -12.32 -26.29 -5.21
N LEU A 142 -12.94 -25.58 -6.16
CA LEU A 142 -13.98 -24.57 -5.88
C LEU A 142 -15.32 -25.16 -5.42
N ALA A 143 -15.51 -26.48 -5.53
CA ALA A 143 -16.69 -27.18 -5.02
C ALA A 143 -16.61 -27.46 -3.51
N LYS A 144 -15.42 -27.34 -2.93
CA LYS A 144 -15.12 -27.62 -1.53
C LYS A 144 -14.94 -26.30 -0.76
N VAL A 145 -15.36 -26.29 0.48
CA VAL A 145 -15.39 -25.09 1.35
C VAL A 145 -14.81 -25.47 2.69
N LEU A 146 -13.98 -24.59 3.26
CA LEU A 146 -13.54 -24.66 4.65
C LEU A 146 -14.77 -24.83 5.56
N THR A 147 -14.75 -25.84 6.41
CA THR A 147 -15.88 -26.25 7.25
C THR A 147 -15.39 -26.56 8.65
N ILE A 148 -16.11 -26.06 9.65
CA ILE A 148 -15.95 -26.46 11.05
C ILE A 148 -16.84 -27.68 11.32
N ASP A 149 -16.25 -28.80 11.74
CA ASP A 149 -17.00 -30.02 12.09
C ASP A 149 -16.47 -30.64 13.37
N ASN A 150 -17.25 -30.56 14.46
CA ASN A 150 -16.84 -31.03 15.79
C ASN A 150 -15.45 -30.51 16.19
N ASN A 151 -15.22 -29.22 15.99
CA ASN A 151 -13.94 -28.51 16.20
C ASN A 151 -12.80 -28.87 15.23
N ASN A 152 -13.00 -29.81 14.31
CA ASN A 152 -12.06 -30.06 13.22
C ASN A 152 -12.21 -29.01 12.13
N VAL A 153 -11.07 -28.60 11.56
CA VAL A 153 -11.01 -27.72 10.39
C VAL A 153 -10.72 -28.58 9.16
N LEU A 154 -11.69 -28.66 8.26
CA LEU A 154 -11.65 -29.55 7.10
C LEU A 154 -12.29 -28.87 5.88
N ILE A 155 -12.20 -29.48 4.70
CA ILE A 155 -12.99 -29.06 3.54
C ILE A 155 -14.14 -30.03 3.27
N LYS A 156 -15.34 -29.50 3.02
CA LYS A 156 -16.51 -30.28 2.60
C LYS A 156 -17.20 -29.61 1.42
N THR A 157 -18.01 -30.39 0.71
CA THR A 157 -18.86 -29.91 -0.36
C THR A 157 -19.75 -28.77 0.16
N SER A 158 -19.86 -27.71 -0.63
CA SER A 158 -20.64 -26.52 -0.25
C SER A 158 -22.10 -26.88 0.06
N GLN A 159 -22.52 -26.68 1.30
CA GLN A 159 -23.90 -26.78 1.77
C GLN A 159 -24.45 -25.40 2.22
N LYS A 160 -23.61 -24.34 2.17
CA LYS A 160 -23.93 -22.96 2.56
C LYS A 160 -24.43 -22.83 4.01
N THR A 161 -23.99 -23.71 4.90
CA THR A 161 -24.36 -23.69 6.31
C THR A 161 -23.56 -22.65 7.10
N SER A 162 -23.96 -22.39 8.34
CA SER A 162 -23.22 -21.50 9.25
C SER A 162 -21.79 -21.98 9.51
N GLN A 163 -21.55 -23.29 9.55
CA GLN A 163 -20.21 -23.88 9.72
C GLN A 163 -19.27 -23.66 8.53
N GLN A 164 -19.78 -23.14 7.41
CA GLN A 164 -19.03 -22.87 6.17
C GLN A 164 -18.88 -21.36 5.88
N LYS A 165 -19.32 -20.51 6.81
CA LYS A 165 -19.31 -19.05 6.70
C LYS A 165 -18.47 -18.46 7.81
N PHE A 166 -17.57 -17.54 7.45
CA PHE A 166 -16.60 -16.96 8.38
C PHE A 166 -16.62 -15.44 8.30
N LYS A 167 -16.50 -14.79 9.45
CA LYS A 167 -16.31 -13.34 9.50
C LYS A 167 -14.82 -13.05 9.43
N ILE A 168 -14.40 -12.25 8.45
CA ILE A 168 -13.01 -11.81 8.33
C ILE A 168 -12.93 -10.41 8.92
N SER A 169 -12.24 -10.29 10.06
CA SER A 169 -12.09 -9.05 10.80
C SER A 169 -10.68 -8.53 10.63
N ILE A 170 -10.52 -7.50 9.78
CA ILE A 170 -9.23 -6.85 9.53
C ILE A 170 -8.76 -6.16 10.81
N LEU A 171 -7.51 -6.42 11.18
CA LEU A 171 -6.90 -5.85 12.37
C LEU A 171 -6.22 -4.52 12.03
N SER A 172 -6.44 -3.52 12.88
CA SER A 172 -5.67 -2.27 12.86
C SER A 172 -4.22 -2.52 13.31
N ASN A 173 -3.33 -1.56 13.05
CA ASN A 173 -1.94 -1.67 13.50
C ASN A 173 -1.80 -1.75 15.03
N GLU A 174 -2.69 -1.07 15.76
CA GLU A 174 -2.77 -1.14 17.22
C GLU A 174 -3.18 -2.54 17.67
N GLN A 175 -4.21 -3.12 17.03
CA GLN A 175 -4.65 -4.49 17.32
C GLN A 175 -3.55 -5.52 17.01
N ILE A 176 -2.83 -5.35 15.89
CA ILE A 176 -1.70 -6.21 15.51
C ILE A 176 -0.58 -6.11 16.54
N SER A 177 -0.23 -4.91 16.99
CA SER A 177 0.85 -4.69 17.96
C SER A 177 0.48 -5.18 19.36
N ALA A 178 -0.81 -5.21 19.68
CA ALA A 178 -1.33 -5.75 20.93
C ALA A 178 -1.45 -7.28 20.94
N LEU A 179 -1.15 -7.97 19.83
CA LEU A 179 -1.17 -9.43 19.79
C LEU A 179 -0.09 -10.02 20.68
N LYS A 180 -0.48 -10.96 21.53
CA LYS A 180 0.44 -11.67 22.41
C LYS A 180 1.28 -12.67 21.61
N SER A 181 2.60 -12.59 21.73
CA SER A 181 3.49 -13.64 21.24
C SER A 181 3.22 -14.92 22.03
N ILE A 182 3.33 -16.06 21.36
CA ILE A 182 3.20 -17.35 22.03
C ILE A 182 4.62 -17.76 22.34
N SER A 183 5.00 -17.69 23.62
CA SER A 183 6.19 -18.38 24.09
C SER A 183 5.94 -19.88 23.93
N ASP A 184 6.87 -20.59 23.31
CA ASP A 184 6.88 -22.05 23.24
C ASP A 184 6.89 -22.62 24.66
N THR A 185 5.72 -22.85 25.25
CA THR A 185 5.51 -23.66 26.46
C THR A 185 4.02 -23.81 26.74
N SER A 186 3.40 -24.87 26.22
CA SER A 186 2.31 -25.56 26.92
C SER A 186 2.07 -26.98 26.36
N THR A 187 3.08 -27.84 26.47
CA THR A 187 2.77 -29.15 27.05
C THR A 187 2.42 -28.92 28.51
N ILE A 188 1.17 -29.19 28.91
CA ILE A 188 0.80 -30.01 30.09
C ILE A 188 -0.73 -30.11 30.24
N SER A 189 -1.13 -31.39 30.31
CA SER A 189 -2.34 -32.08 30.76
C SER A 189 -3.59 -31.32 31.21
N SER A 190 -4.71 -31.85 30.69
CA SER A 190 -5.93 -32.19 31.41
C SER A 190 -5.81 -32.26 32.94
N LYS A 191 -6.58 -31.43 33.64
CA LYS A 191 -7.29 -31.82 34.85
C LYS A 191 -8.68 -31.20 34.86
N THR A 192 -9.65 -32.08 34.77
CA THR A 192 -10.98 -31.93 35.37
C THR A 192 -10.85 -31.54 36.84
N ASP A 193 -11.65 -30.58 37.30
CA ASP A 193 -12.68 -30.85 38.30
C ASP A 193 -13.44 -29.57 38.69
N THR A 194 -14.76 -29.68 38.51
CA THR A 194 -15.89 -29.16 39.30
C THR A 194 -15.82 -27.81 40.02
N ALA A 195 -16.89 -27.06 39.75
CA ALA A 195 -17.35 -25.86 40.42
C ALA A 195 -17.59 -25.99 41.93
N SER A 196 -17.39 -24.88 42.66
CA SER A 196 -18.36 -24.34 43.63
C SER A 196 -17.88 -23.01 44.21
N ASP A 197 -18.58 -21.95 43.82
CA ASP A 197 -19.30 -21.02 44.70
C ASP A 197 -18.62 -20.18 45.81
N ILE A 198 -19.17 -18.96 45.92
CA ILE A 198 -19.31 -18.08 47.11
C ILE A 198 -18.26 -16.95 47.35
N THR A 199 -18.69 -15.75 46.92
CA THR A 199 -18.90 -14.50 47.70
C THR A 199 -17.79 -13.88 48.57
N THR A 200 -17.33 -12.71 48.10
CA THR A 200 -17.22 -11.41 48.80
C THR A 200 -16.84 -11.35 50.28
N THR A 201 -15.70 -10.72 50.61
CA THR A 201 -15.66 -9.58 51.55
C THR A 201 -14.32 -8.81 51.52
N LYS A 202 -14.43 -7.48 51.57
CA LYS A 202 -13.36 -6.51 51.88
C LYS A 202 -12.82 -6.75 53.29
N SER A 203 -11.54 -6.44 53.49
CA SER A 203 -11.06 -5.73 54.69
C SER A 203 -9.73 -5.05 54.43
N GLU A 204 -9.69 -3.75 54.73
CA GLU A 204 -8.51 -2.94 54.92
C GLU A 204 -7.75 -3.41 56.17
N THR A 205 -6.43 -3.24 56.19
CA THR A 205 -5.71 -2.89 57.43
C THR A 205 -4.37 -2.23 57.13
N THR A 206 -4.10 -1.29 58.03
CA THR A 206 -3.13 -0.20 58.12
C THR A 206 -1.75 -0.65 58.59
N GLU A 207 -0.69 0.12 58.25
CA GLU A 207 0.50 0.50 59.06
C GLU A 207 1.46 1.26 58.12
N LYS A 208 1.70 2.59 58.19
CA LYS A 208 2.28 3.53 59.18
C LYS A 208 3.78 3.34 59.50
N ASN A 209 4.49 4.48 59.40
CA ASN A 209 5.77 4.86 60.03
C ASN A 209 7.07 4.34 59.35
N ASP A 210 8.18 5.07 59.21
CA ASP A 210 8.66 6.32 59.80
C ASP A 210 9.74 7.01 58.93
N ALA A 211 10.05 8.25 59.31
CA ALA A 211 10.84 9.24 58.59
C ALA A 211 12.38 9.22 58.84
N ASN A 212 13.05 10.00 57.98
CA ASN A 212 14.18 10.90 58.26
C ASN A 212 15.62 10.35 58.32
N SER A 213 16.50 10.85 57.44
CA SER A 213 17.65 11.67 57.86
C SER A 213 18.32 12.36 56.66
N ALA A 214 18.67 13.63 56.87
CA ALA A 214 19.35 14.53 55.95
C ALA A 214 20.87 14.52 56.15
N SER A 215 21.63 14.95 55.14
CA SER A 215 22.85 15.74 55.36
C SER A 215 23.17 16.64 54.16
N THR A 216 23.24 17.93 54.49
CA THR A 216 23.68 19.12 53.77
C THR A 216 25.19 19.14 53.44
N THR A 217 25.59 19.88 52.39
CA THR A 217 26.49 21.06 52.52
C THR A 217 26.56 21.94 51.27
N ASN A 218 26.18 23.22 51.46
CA ASN A 218 26.60 24.50 50.90
C ASN A 218 27.68 24.56 49.79
N ASN A 219 27.49 25.39 48.75
CA ASN A 219 27.89 26.82 48.82
C ASN A 219 27.38 27.66 47.64
N THR A 220 26.92 28.85 48.00
CA THR A 220 26.52 30.00 47.18
C THR A 220 27.69 30.65 46.43
N ASN A 221 27.43 31.20 45.24
CA ASN A 221 27.95 32.52 44.89
C ASN A 221 27.00 33.28 43.97
N LYS A 222 26.81 34.55 44.34
CA LYS A 222 25.90 35.57 43.83
C LYS A 222 26.77 36.70 43.28
N ALA A 223 26.51 37.16 42.06
CA ALA A 223 26.71 38.54 41.57
C ALA A 223 26.60 38.54 40.04
N THR A 224 26.27 39.60 39.30
CA THR A 224 25.52 40.83 39.48
C THR A 224 25.29 41.31 38.04
N VAL A 225 24.16 41.96 37.82
CA VAL A 225 23.75 42.62 36.57
C VAL A 225 24.74 43.71 36.18
N GLU A 226 25.10 43.79 34.90
CA GLU A 226 25.36 45.08 34.26
C GLU A 226 24.82 45.07 32.82
N GLN A 227 24.09 46.14 32.52
CA GLN A 227 23.35 46.41 31.31
C GLN A 227 24.02 47.63 30.68
N SER A 228 24.42 47.56 29.41
CA SER A 228 24.55 48.77 28.59
C SER A 228 24.30 48.48 27.11
N SER A 229 23.38 49.29 26.58
CA SER A 229 23.19 49.74 25.20
C SER A 229 24.53 50.04 24.50
N ASP A 230 24.65 49.97 23.17
CA ASP A 230 23.94 50.85 22.25
C ASP A 230 24.21 50.45 20.79
N THR A 231 23.29 50.91 19.96
CA THR A 231 23.09 50.86 18.52
C THR A 231 24.26 51.29 17.61
N THR A 232 24.31 50.71 16.40
CA THR A 232 24.31 51.38 15.06
C THR A 232 24.74 50.37 13.97
N LYS A 233 23.85 49.97 13.05
CA LYS A 233 23.54 50.55 11.71
C LYS A 233 24.63 50.37 10.64
N THR A 234 24.33 49.46 9.69
CA THR A 234 24.42 49.56 8.19
C THR A 234 25.54 50.38 7.58
N THR A 235 26.36 49.89 6.64
CA THR A 235 26.13 49.56 5.20
C THR A 235 27.49 49.05 4.67
N GLY A 236 27.71 48.35 3.54
CA GLY A 236 26.96 47.96 2.34
C GLY A 236 27.96 47.37 1.31
N ALA A 237 27.42 46.87 0.19
CA ALA A 237 28.07 46.52 -1.09
C ALA A 237 29.00 45.27 -1.11
N SER A 238 28.67 44.15 -1.79
CA SER A 238 28.66 43.91 -3.26
C SER A 238 30.03 44.18 -3.88
N SER A 239 30.69 43.34 -4.69
CA SER A 239 30.24 42.28 -5.60
C SER A 239 31.47 41.69 -6.32
N ALA A 240 31.32 40.44 -6.77
CA ALA A 240 31.81 39.88 -8.05
C ALA A 240 33.30 39.51 -8.25
N SER A 241 33.47 38.22 -8.63
CA SER A 241 34.21 37.66 -9.79
C SER A 241 35.70 38.02 -9.95
N SER A 242 36.62 37.12 -10.31
CA SER A 242 36.56 36.09 -11.34
C SER A 242 37.83 35.21 -11.30
N GLU A 243 37.69 34.03 -11.89
CA GLU A 243 38.69 33.02 -12.26
C GLU A 243 39.95 33.55 -12.97
N LYS A 244 41.10 32.88 -12.76
CA LYS A 244 41.85 32.16 -13.83
C LYS A 244 43.12 31.44 -13.32
N THR A 245 43.13 30.12 -13.54
CA THR A 245 44.16 29.27 -14.20
C THR A 245 45.67 29.50 -13.96
N ASP A 246 46.32 28.45 -13.45
CA ASP A 246 47.23 27.51 -14.18
C ASP A 246 48.63 27.23 -13.60
N ALA A 247 49.00 25.95 -13.71
CA ALA A 247 50.32 25.31 -13.82
C ALA A 247 51.35 25.28 -12.65
N SER A 248 51.49 24.05 -12.10
CA SER A 248 52.72 23.24 -11.91
C SER A 248 54.08 23.89 -11.60
N ALA A 249 54.65 23.55 -10.44
CA ALA A 249 56.04 23.05 -10.33
C ALA A 249 56.33 22.42 -8.95
N VAL A 250 56.87 21.21 -8.97
CA VAL A 250 57.51 20.50 -7.85
C VAL A 250 58.98 20.91 -7.77
N SER A 251 59.49 21.25 -6.57
CA SER A 251 60.82 20.87 -6.06
C SER A 251 61.23 21.68 -4.82
N GLY A 252 61.69 21.00 -3.76
CA GLY A 252 62.91 21.44 -3.06
C GLY A 252 62.77 22.21 -1.73
N ASN A 253 62.33 21.50 -0.70
CA ASN A 253 62.72 21.57 0.72
C ASN A 253 63.67 22.71 1.18
N THR A 254 63.18 23.59 2.06
CA THR A 254 63.94 24.06 3.23
C THR A 254 63.00 24.26 4.43
N THR A 255 63.40 23.66 5.53
CA THR A 255 62.73 23.59 6.83
C THR A 255 62.57 24.97 7.47
N SER A 256 61.32 25.37 7.74
CA SER A 256 61.00 26.27 8.85
C SER A 256 59.80 25.69 9.61
N SER A 257 60.04 25.37 10.88
CA SER A 257 59.05 24.83 11.80
C SER A 257 58.01 25.89 12.12
N PHE A 258 56.89 25.86 11.42
CA PHE A 258 55.66 26.50 11.87
C PHE A 258 54.81 25.45 12.58
N ASN A 259 54.81 25.52 13.91
CA ASN A 259 53.76 24.93 14.74
C ASN A 259 52.46 25.70 14.44
N SER A 260 51.76 25.30 13.39
CA SER A 260 50.36 25.65 13.19
C SER A 260 49.54 24.47 13.67
N THR A 261 49.16 24.49 14.95
CA THR A 261 48.01 23.75 15.42
C THR A 261 46.79 24.34 14.73
N THR A 262 46.52 23.89 13.51
CA THR A 262 45.20 24.01 12.92
C THR A 262 44.32 23.13 13.78
N GLU A 263 43.59 23.73 14.73
CA GLU A 263 42.45 23.07 15.34
C GLU A 263 41.50 22.72 14.19
N THR A 264 41.61 21.47 13.71
CA THR A 264 40.57 20.86 12.89
C THR A 264 39.29 20.98 13.71
N LYS A 265 38.38 21.86 13.29
CA LYS A 265 37.04 21.97 13.89
C LYS A 265 36.46 20.57 13.93
N LYS A 266 36.49 19.96 15.11
CA LYS A 266 36.06 18.58 15.34
C LYS A 266 34.62 18.52 14.90
N ILE A 267 34.33 17.86 13.79
CA ILE A 267 32.96 17.69 13.33
C ILE A 267 32.31 16.72 14.31
N THR A 268 31.60 17.28 15.30
CA THR A 268 30.93 16.51 16.34
C THR A 268 29.59 16.04 15.79
N ASN A 269 29.38 14.73 15.83
CA ASN A 269 28.05 14.15 15.60
C ASN A 269 27.09 14.66 16.69
N VAL A 270 25.87 14.99 16.28
CA VAL A 270 24.83 15.46 17.19
C VAL A 270 24.12 14.26 17.79
N ASP A 271 24.03 14.23 19.11
CA ASP A 271 23.20 13.28 19.82
C ASP A 271 21.78 13.82 19.99
N LEU A 272 20.84 13.21 19.28
CA LEU A 272 19.41 13.54 19.35
C LEU A 272 18.63 12.58 20.28
N GLY A 273 19.33 11.67 20.96
CA GLY A 273 18.75 10.60 21.79
C GLY A 273 18.76 9.24 21.08
N ASP A 274 18.47 8.18 21.85
CA ASP A 274 18.71 6.79 21.41
C ASP A 274 17.65 6.25 20.45
N SER A 275 16.38 6.59 20.67
CA SER A 275 15.27 6.15 19.83
C SER A 275 14.12 7.14 19.89
N PHE A 276 13.73 7.70 18.75
CA PHE A 276 12.61 8.65 18.68
C PHE A 276 11.98 8.66 17.29
N THR A 277 10.75 9.16 17.21
CA THR A 277 10.08 9.42 15.94
C THR A 277 10.18 10.90 15.59
N ALA A 278 10.36 11.22 14.32
CA ALA A 278 10.44 12.60 13.84
C ALA A 278 9.99 12.73 12.38
N ARG A 279 9.69 13.97 12.00
CA ARG A 279 9.62 14.42 10.61
C ARG A 279 10.94 15.11 10.25
N ILE A 280 11.47 14.83 9.06
CA ILE A 280 12.63 15.54 8.51
C ILE A 280 12.09 16.63 7.58
N LYS A 281 12.32 17.91 7.89
CA LYS A 281 11.85 19.04 7.08
C LYS A 281 13.01 19.74 6.39
N HIS A 282 12.89 20.04 5.10
CA HIS A 282 13.81 20.96 4.44
C HIS A 282 13.63 22.37 5.03
N LYS A 283 14.72 22.97 5.51
CA LYS A 283 14.69 24.19 6.33
C LYS A 283 14.04 25.37 5.61
N ALA A 284 14.40 25.60 4.34
CA ALA A 284 13.96 26.78 3.61
C ALA A 284 12.49 26.71 3.18
N SER A 285 12.00 25.53 2.77
CA SER A 285 10.61 25.38 2.27
C SER A 285 9.61 24.93 3.33
N GLY A 286 10.08 24.39 4.47
CA GLY A 286 9.23 23.78 5.49
C GLY A 286 8.59 22.45 5.09
N LYS A 287 8.84 21.97 3.86
CA LYS A 287 8.32 20.71 3.33
C LYS A 287 9.04 19.50 3.92
N SER A 288 8.37 18.36 3.95
CA SER A 288 8.89 17.13 4.53
C SER A 288 9.68 16.32 3.50
N VAL A 289 10.79 15.72 3.94
CA VAL A 289 11.35 14.54 3.28
C VAL A 289 10.39 13.37 3.54
N ALA A 290 10.03 12.66 2.48
CA ALA A 290 8.98 11.67 2.47
C ALA A 290 9.33 10.48 1.56
N VAL A 291 8.75 9.33 1.84
CA VAL A 291 8.75 8.18 0.93
C VAL A 291 7.79 8.46 -0.23
N GLY A 292 8.31 8.53 -1.44
CA GLY A 292 7.57 8.64 -2.70
C GLY A 292 7.32 7.30 -3.37
N ASP A 293 7.04 7.33 -4.67
CA ASP A 293 6.78 6.13 -5.45
C ASP A 293 8.05 5.28 -5.64
N SER A 294 7.86 3.96 -5.81
CA SER A 294 8.95 2.99 -6.08
C SER A 294 10.11 3.05 -5.07
N ASP A 295 9.78 3.21 -3.79
CA ASP A 295 10.75 3.34 -2.68
C ASP A 295 11.68 4.57 -2.77
N ASN A 296 11.41 5.53 -3.66
CA ASN A 296 12.21 6.74 -3.77
C ASN A 296 11.98 7.68 -2.59
N VAL A 297 12.98 8.52 -2.25
CA VAL A 297 12.82 9.56 -1.23
C VAL A 297 12.75 10.94 -1.90
N VAL A 298 11.72 11.70 -1.55
CA VAL A 298 11.36 12.96 -2.20
C VAL A 298 10.98 14.04 -1.19
N LEU A 299 10.86 15.28 -1.65
CA LEU A 299 10.28 16.39 -0.90
C LEU A 299 8.77 16.48 -1.15
N GLN A 300 7.97 16.67 -0.10
CA GLN A 300 6.51 16.86 -0.21
C GLN A 300 5.98 17.89 0.80
N SER A 301 4.92 18.60 0.42
CA SER A 301 4.11 19.41 1.32
C SER A 301 3.71 18.63 2.58
N VAL A 302 3.81 19.27 3.75
CA VAL A 302 3.60 18.62 5.04
C VAL A 302 2.16 18.11 5.16
N ASN A 303 2.04 16.83 5.53
CA ASN A 303 0.82 16.18 5.95
C ASN A 303 1.16 15.22 7.11
N ASN A 304 0.15 14.53 7.62
CA ASN A 304 0.34 13.61 8.74
C ASN A 304 0.37 12.15 8.28
N TYR A 305 0.77 11.88 7.04
CA TYR A 305 0.85 10.49 6.58
C TYR A 305 2.19 9.83 6.96
N LYS A 306 2.16 8.51 7.17
CA LYS A 306 3.33 7.70 7.59
C LYS A 306 4.51 7.79 6.63
N GLU A 307 4.30 8.13 5.37
CA GLU A 307 5.37 8.38 4.39
C GLU A 307 6.27 9.55 4.80
N GLN A 308 5.80 10.47 5.66
CA GLN A 308 6.56 11.61 6.16
C GLN A 308 7.17 11.39 7.55
N GLY A 309 6.92 10.23 8.15
CA GLY A 309 7.38 9.89 9.49
C GLY A 309 8.56 8.94 9.45
N TRP A 310 9.54 9.21 10.33
CA TRP A 310 10.79 8.46 10.40
C TRP A 310 11.11 8.10 11.84
N GLN A 311 11.42 6.82 12.10
CA GLN A 311 11.92 6.38 13.39
C GLN A 311 13.46 6.34 13.36
N PHE A 312 14.07 7.20 14.15
CA PHE A 312 15.51 7.27 14.35
C PHE A 312 15.92 6.29 15.44
N LYS A 313 16.87 5.40 15.15
CA LYS A 313 17.51 4.52 16.12
C LYS A 313 19.01 4.74 16.08
N LYS A 314 19.59 5.16 17.19
CA LYS A 314 21.01 5.44 17.33
C LYS A 314 21.80 4.13 17.37
N ASN A 315 22.92 4.11 16.65
CA ASN A 315 23.89 3.04 16.64
C ASN A 315 25.03 3.33 17.64
N SER A 316 25.81 2.30 18.00
CA SER A 316 26.93 2.44 18.94
C SER A 316 28.05 3.37 18.45
N ASP A 317 28.16 3.56 17.13
CA ASP A 317 29.10 4.49 16.49
C ASP A 317 28.60 5.95 16.46
N GLY A 318 27.40 6.22 17.00
CA GLY A 318 26.76 7.53 17.01
C GLY A 318 26.06 7.92 15.71
N SER A 319 26.05 7.06 14.69
CA SER A 319 25.17 7.20 13.54
C SER A 319 23.74 6.81 13.89
N TYR A 320 22.79 7.11 12.99
CA TYR A 320 21.40 6.71 13.10
C TYR A 320 21.02 5.80 11.93
N THR A 321 20.30 4.72 12.25
CA THR A 321 19.47 4.02 11.27
C THR A 321 18.07 4.61 11.31
N ILE A 322 17.58 5.05 10.16
CA ILE A 322 16.36 5.87 10.05
C ILE A 322 15.29 5.04 9.33
N TYR A 323 14.36 4.45 10.09
CA TYR A 323 13.31 3.57 9.60
C TYR A 323 12.12 4.38 9.05
N ALA A 324 11.57 3.97 7.92
CA ALA A 324 10.37 4.57 7.38
C ALA A 324 9.12 4.10 8.16
N LEU A 325 8.28 5.02 8.65
CA LEU A 325 7.02 4.61 9.31
C LEU A 325 6.03 3.98 8.32
N SER A 326 6.11 4.30 7.03
CA SER A 326 5.30 3.69 5.97
C SER A 326 5.69 2.24 5.70
N ASN A 327 6.92 1.83 6.03
CA ASN A 327 7.38 0.45 5.91
C ASN A 327 8.55 0.19 6.89
N THR A 328 8.24 -0.31 8.08
CA THR A 328 9.21 -0.49 9.17
C THR A 328 10.25 -1.59 8.91
N SER A 329 10.12 -2.37 7.83
CA SER A 329 11.16 -3.29 7.37
C SER A 329 12.25 -2.61 6.52
N LYS A 330 12.04 -1.35 6.15
CA LYS A 330 12.94 -0.55 5.30
C LYS A 330 13.46 0.67 6.04
N VAL A 331 14.65 1.09 5.65
CA VAL A 331 15.39 2.21 6.22
C VAL A 331 15.88 3.13 5.11
N LEU A 332 16.15 4.39 5.44
CA LEU A 332 16.81 5.34 4.55
C LEU A 332 18.15 4.76 4.08
N ASP A 333 18.42 4.85 2.78
CA ASP A 333 19.49 4.13 2.10
C ASP A 333 20.06 4.93 0.92
N ILE A 334 21.38 4.90 0.74
CA ILE A 334 22.03 5.39 -0.48
C ILE A 334 22.02 4.26 -1.52
N SER A 335 21.32 4.49 -2.65
CA SER A 335 21.14 3.46 -3.67
C SER A 335 22.47 2.93 -4.19
N GLY A 336 22.66 1.61 -4.08
CA GLY A 336 23.88 0.91 -4.47
C GLY A 336 25.12 1.28 -3.65
N ALA A 337 24.95 1.90 -2.47
CA ALA A 337 26.03 2.48 -1.67
C ALA A 337 26.94 3.44 -2.45
N SER A 338 26.39 4.09 -3.49
CA SER A 338 27.15 4.93 -4.41
C SER A 338 27.61 6.23 -3.75
N ASP A 339 28.92 6.42 -3.64
CA ASP A 339 29.53 7.68 -3.20
C ASP A 339 29.76 8.62 -4.38
N GLN A 340 28.68 9.04 -5.06
CA GLN A 340 28.72 9.98 -6.19
C GLN A 340 27.71 11.11 -5.99
N ASN A 341 27.99 12.27 -6.59
CA ASN A 341 27.02 13.35 -6.64
C ASN A 341 25.81 12.93 -7.50
N GLY A 342 24.62 13.17 -6.99
CA GLY A 342 23.38 12.73 -7.61
C GLY A 342 23.04 11.26 -7.33
N ALA A 343 23.81 10.54 -6.49
CA ALA A 343 23.41 9.22 -6.06
C ALA A 343 22.05 9.29 -5.34
N ASN A 344 21.13 8.41 -5.73
CA ASN A 344 19.75 8.48 -5.25
C ASN A 344 19.65 8.07 -3.79
N ILE A 345 18.81 8.77 -3.01
CA ILE A 345 18.41 8.33 -1.67
C ILE A 345 17.06 7.64 -1.79
N GLN A 346 16.95 6.44 -1.23
CA GLN A 346 15.78 5.57 -1.31
C GLN A 346 15.46 5.01 0.08
N ILE A 347 14.39 4.22 0.19
CA ILE A 347 14.23 3.27 1.29
C ILE A 347 14.58 1.86 0.82
N TYR A 348 15.29 1.10 1.64
CA TYR A 348 15.69 -0.26 1.29
C TYR A 348 15.58 -1.20 2.49
N SER A 349 15.44 -2.50 2.24
CA SER A 349 15.44 -3.50 3.31
C SER A 349 16.68 -3.35 4.18
N SER A 350 16.47 -3.36 5.51
CA SER A 350 17.58 -3.16 6.44
C SER A 350 18.60 -4.28 6.30
N ASN A 351 19.86 -3.90 6.04
CA ASN A 351 21.00 -4.80 5.83
C ASN A 351 22.26 -4.36 6.60
N SER A 352 22.14 -3.33 7.44
CA SER A 352 23.20 -2.79 8.31
C SER A 352 24.44 -2.25 7.58
N SER A 353 24.37 -2.04 6.26
CA SER A 353 25.47 -1.44 5.49
C SER A 353 25.71 0.03 5.85
N ASN A 354 26.89 0.54 5.49
CA ASN A 354 27.25 1.95 5.70
C ASN A 354 26.36 2.91 4.88
N ALA A 355 25.66 2.42 3.86
CA ALA A 355 24.68 3.20 3.11
C ALA A 355 23.39 3.49 3.90
N GLN A 356 23.16 2.78 5.02
CA GLN A 356 21.95 2.84 5.84
C GLN A 356 22.16 3.48 7.22
N LYS A 357 23.32 4.09 7.41
CA LYS A 357 23.75 4.70 8.66
C LYS A 357 24.09 6.16 8.42
N PHE A 358 23.45 7.07 9.14
CA PHE A 358 23.57 8.51 8.91
C PHE A 358 24.05 9.22 10.17
N TYR A 359 25.15 9.95 10.06
CA TYR A 359 25.56 10.91 11.07
C TYR A 359 24.74 12.19 10.92
N ILE A 360 24.16 12.65 12.02
CA ILE A 360 23.48 13.95 12.09
C ILE A 360 24.48 14.99 12.57
N ARG A 361 24.58 16.11 11.84
CA ARG A 361 25.56 17.16 12.12
C ARG A 361 24.91 18.52 12.03
N GLU A 362 25.20 19.41 12.97
CA GLU A 362 24.73 20.79 12.92
C GLU A 362 25.45 21.59 11.84
N THR A 363 24.72 22.46 11.15
CA THR A 363 25.30 23.43 10.20
C THR A 363 26.11 24.51 10.93
N SER A 364 25.69 24.86 12.14
CA SER A 364 26.38 25.73 13.08
C SER A 364 25.94 25.39 14.51
N SER A 365 26.87 25.53 15.47
CA SER A 365 26.65 25.12 16.87
C SER A 365 25.39 25.76 17.45
N GLY A 366 24.45 24.93 17.91
CA GLY A 366 23.20 25.35 18.54
C GLY A 366 22.13 25.88 17.59
N SER A 367 22.27 25.71 16.27
CA SER A 367 21.30 26.23 15.29
C SER A 367 19.99 25.44 15.24
N GLY A 368 20.00 24.18 15.67
CA GLY A 368 18.89 23.24 15.45
C GLY A 368 18.64 22.92 13.98
N VAL A 369 19.59 23.25 13.09
CA VAL A 369 19.57 22.95 11.66
C VAL A 369 20.70 21.98 11.35
N TYR A 370 20.35 20.89 10.68
CA TYR A 370 21.23 19.75 10.48
C TYR A 370 21.48 19.47 9.00
N TYR A 371 22.58 18.78 8.73
CA TYR A 371 22.76 17.99 7.52
C TYR A 371 22.97 16.51 7.91
N LEU A 372 22.56 15.62 7.02
CA LEU A 372 22.63 14.17 7.24
C LEU A 372 23.72 13.59 6.33
N GLN A 373 24.74 12.99 6.93
CA GLN A 373 25.88 12.42 6.20
C GLN A 373 25.84 10.89 6.31
N PRO A 374 25.68 10.13 5.20
CA PRO A 374 25.76 8.67 5.26
C PRO A 374 27.18 8.20 5.56
N GLU A 375 27.33 7.10 6.29
CA GLU A 375 28.64 6.53 6.63
C GLU A 375 29.42 6.05 5.40
N CYS A 376 28.74 5.72 4.30
CA CYS A 376 29.39 5.38 3.04
C CYS A 376 30.04 6.58 2.32
N SER A 377 29.89 7.82 2.83
CA SER A 377 30.53 9.01 2.26
C SER A 377 31.20 9.89 3.32
N GLN A 378 32.41 10.35 3.02
CA GLN A 378 33.13 11.30 3.87
C GLN A 378 32.85 12.77 3.53
N THR A 379 32.37 13.05 2.32
CA THR A 379 32.31 14.42 1.77
C THR A 379 30.91 14.83 1.28
N ARG A 380 29.95 13.90 1.23
CA ARG A 380 28.60 14.16 0.70
C ARG A 380 27.54 13.98 1.76
N VAL A 381 26.43 14.66 1.55
CA VAL A 381 25.30 14.77 2.49
C VAL A 381 23.98 14.68 1.73
N MET A 382 22.90 14.41 2.45
CA MET A 382 21.54 14.52 1.93
C MET A 382 21.33 15.92 1.34
N ASP A 383 20.74 15.96 0.15
CA ASP A 383 20.62 17.16 -0.69
C ASP A 383 19.27 17.14 -1.42
N LEU A 384 18.57 18.27 -1.41
CA LEU A 384 17.40 18.50 -2.26
C LEU A 384 17.87 18.84 -3.67
N SER A 385 17.60 17.97 -4.64
CA SER A 385 18.14 18.10 -5.99
C SER A 385 17.84 19.45 -6.63
N GLY A 386 18.91 20.20 -6.94
CA GLY A 386 18.82 21.52 -7.56
C GLY A 386 18.11 22.57 -6.70
N ASN A 387 17.95 22.33 -5.39
CA ASN A 387 17.13 23.11 -4.48
C ASN A 387 15.67 23.27 -4.97
N ASN A 388 15.16 22.31 -5.76
CA ASN A 388 13.82 22.35 -6.31
C ASN A 388 12.80 22.08 -5.20
N THR A 389 12.01 23.09 -4.83
CA THR A 389 11.03 22.98 -3.73
C THR A 389 9.65 22.49 -4.18
N ALA A 390 9.48 22.06 -5.43
CA ALA A 390 8.26 21.42 -5.89
C ALA A 390 8.00 20.09 -5.15
N ASP A 391 6.72 19.70 -5.06
CA ASP A 391 6.40 18.37 -4.54
C ASP A 391 6.92 17.29 -5.48
N ASN A 392 7.40 16.20 -4.89
CA ASN A 392 8.10 15.09 -5.53
C ASN A 392 9.48 15.44 -6.11
N ALA A 393 10.05 16.59 -5.75
CA ALA A 393 11.47 16.86 -6.03
C ALA A 393 12.37 15.83 -5.33
N ASN A 394 13.41 15.37 -6.02
CA ASN A 394 14.24 14.26 -5.56
C ASN A 394 15.12 14.63 -4.38
N ILE A 395 15.29 13.70 -3.44
CA ILE A 395 16.33 13.75 -2.41
C ILE A 395 17.49 12.86 -2.85
N GLN A 396 18.68 13.42 -2.88
CA GLN A 396 19.89 12.80 -3.41
C GLN A 396 21.08 12.98 -2.47
N LEU A 397 22.20 12.37 -2.81
CA LEU A 397 23.49 12.61 -2.19
C LEU A 397 24.28 13.64 -3.01
N TYR A 398 24.86 14.64 -2.35
CA TYR A 398 25.69 15.64 -3.02
C TYR A 398 26.83 16.13 -2.13
N SER A 399 27.94 16.56 -2.73
CA SER A 399 29.07 17.18 -2.01
C SER A 399 28.58 18.27 -1.06
N ASN A 400 29.04 18.20 0.20
CA ASN A 400 28.67 19.18 1.20
C ASN A 400 29.17 20.57 0.78
N ASN A 401 28.22 21.46 0.49
CA ASN A 401 28.44 22.83 0.05
C ASN A 401 27.69 23.84 0.94
N ASN A 402 27.10 23.37 2.05
CA ASN A 402 26.32 24.16 3.01
C ASN A 402 25.16 24.97 2.39
N SER A 403 24.73 24.64 1.17
CA SER A 403 23.61 25.32 0.51
C SER A 403 22.29 25.05 1.22
N ALA A 404 21.25 25.84 0.91
CA ALA A 404 19.91 25.65 1.47
C ALA A 404 19.37 24.22 1.24
N ALA A 405 19.71 23.61 0.10
CA ALA A 405 19.31 22.25 -0.26
C ALA A 405 19.77 21.17 0.73
N GLN A 406 20.79 21.46 1.54
CA GLN A 406 21.43 20.52 2.47
C GLN A 406 21.05 20.79 3.93
N GLN A 407 20.12 21.73 4.17
CA GLN A 407 19.73 22.17 5.50
C GLN A 407 18.37 21.60 5.88
N PHE A 408 18.33 20.80 6.95
CA PHE A 408 17.14 20.11 7.42
C PHE A 408 16.86 20.38 8.91
N ILE A 409 15.59 20.36 9.28
CA ILE A 409 15.11 20.34 10.66
C ILE A 409 14.64 18.91 10.96
N ILE A 410 15.01 18.38 12.12
CA ILE A 410 14.46 17.12 12.64
C ILE A 410 13.43 17.48 13.73
N GLU A 411 12.16 17.44 13.36
CA GLU A 411 11.03 17.77 14.23
C GLU A 411 10.52 16.49 14.90
N LYS A 412 10.85 16.30 16.18
CA LYS A 412 10.35 15.16 16.96
C LYS A 412 8.83 15.18 17.03
N ALA A 413 8.22 14.01 16.90
CA ALA A 413 6.77 13.83 16.91
C ALA A 413 6.40 12.43 17.41
N ASP A 414 5.19 12.27 17.93
CA ASP A 414 4.67 10.96 18.29
C ASP A 414 4.32 10.14 17.05
N ALA A 415 4.67 8.85 17.05
CA ALA A 415 4.36 7.96 15.93
C ALA A 415 2.85 7.85 15.65
N SER A 416 2.01 7.99 16.68
CA SER A 416 0.54 8.03 16.55
C SER A 416 0.03 9.26 15.82
N GLY A 417 0.83 10.33 15.74
CA GLY A 417 0.52 11.52 14.95
C GLY A 417 0.62 11.29 13.44
N PHE A 418 1.21 10.17 13.00
CA PHE A 418 1.30 9.78 11.59
C PHE A 418 0.28 8.69 11.24
N THR A 419 -0.68 9.03 10.39
CA THR A 419 -1.73 8.12 9.89
C THR A 419 -1.31 7.47 8.58
N THR A 420 -1.86 6.30 8.26
CA THR A 420 -1.67 5.75 6.91
C THR A 420 -2.37 6.64 5.90
N LYS A 421 -1.70 6.96 4.78
CA LYS A 421 -2.36 7.63 3.65
C LYS A 421 -3.63 6.85 3.29
N PRO A 422 -4.81 7.50 3.21
CA PRO A 422 -6.01 6.84 2.75
C PRO A 422 -5.73 6.24 1.37
N VAL A 423 -5.90 4.92 1.22
CA VAL A 423 -5.92 4.30 -0.09
C VAL A 423 -7.16 4.84 -0.79
N VAL A 424 -6.96 5.70 -1.79
CA VAL A 424 -8.06 6.20 -2.59
C VAL A 424 -8.45 5.07 -3.52
N ASN A 425 -9.44 4.26 -3.14
CA ASN A 425 -9.98 3.21 -3.99
C ASN A 425 -10.51 3.84 -5.28
N LYS A 426 -9.71 3.77 -6.36
CA LYS A 426 -10.03 4.45 -7.62
C LYS A 426 -11.28 3.90 -8.30
N ARG A 427 -11.65 2.63 -8.04
CA ARG A 427 -12.95 2.06 -8.45
C ARG A 427 -14.10 2.76 -7.74
N GLN A 428 -14.02 2.89 -6.43
CA GLN A 428 -15.04 3.58 -5.64
C GLN A 428 -15.09 5.07 -6.02
N GLN A 429 -13.92 5.72 -6.17
CA GLN A 429 -13.83 7.13 -6.55
C GLN A 429 -14.48 7.41 -7.91
N VAL A 430 -14.19 6.61 -8.94
CA VAL A 430 -14.80 6.83 -10.26
C VAL A 430 -16.32 6.62 -10.22
N ILE A 431 -16.80 5.66 -9.41
CA ILE A 431 -18.23 5.42 -9.23
C ILE A 431 -18.88 6.55 -8.44
N ASP A 432 -18.26 7.10 -7.41
CA ASP A 432 -18.81 8.24 -6.65
C ASP A 432 -18.85 9.51 -7.49
N ILE A 433 -17.84 9.72 -8.34
CA ILE A 433 -17.88 10.77 -9.36
C ILE A 433 -19.05 10.52 -10.31
N ALA A 434 -19.20 9.33 -10.88
CA ALA A 434 -20.32 9.01 -11.77
C ALA A 434 -21.69 9.20 -11.08
N ARG A 435 -21.83 8.79 -9.80
CA ARG A 435 -23.03 8.98 -8.98
C ARG A 435 -23.38 10.45 -8.81
N SER A 436 -22.38 11.29 -8.54
CA SER A 436 -22.57 12.73 -8.36
C SER A 436 -23.11 13.42 -9.63
N GLN A 437 -23.00 12.77 -10.79
CA GLN A 437 -23.49 13.30 -12.06
C GLN A 437 -24.93 12.87 -12.39
N ILE A 438 -25.53 11.93 -11.65
CA ILE A 438 -26.89 11.45 -11.91
C ILE A 438 -27.88 12.62 -11.94
N GLY A 439 -28.71 12.67 -12.98
CA GLY A 439 -29.65 13.76 -13.22
C GLY A 439 -29.12 14.90 -14.09
N THR A 440 -27.82 14.91 -14.42
CA THR A 440 -27.27 15.83 -15.42
C THR A 440 -27.88 15.53 -16.78
N ARG A 441 -28.47 16.54 -17.42
CA ARG A 441 -29.06 16.46 -18.77
C ARG A 441 -28.19 17.19 -19.79
N GLU A 442 -28.29 16.78 -21.04
CA GLU A 442 -27.73 17.58 -22.12
C GLU A 442 -28.50 18.88 -22.35
N GLY A 443 -27.78 19.89 -22.82
CA GLY A 443 -28.35 21.13 -23.33
C GLY A 443 -28.77 21.00 -24.79
N ARG A 444 -29.14 22.13 -25.40
CA ARG A 444 -29.56 22.18 -26.80
C ARG A 444 -28.49 21.57 -27.72
N ASN A 445 -28.92 20.73 -28.66
CA ASN A 445 -28.06 20.05 -29.66
C ASN A 445 -26.94 19.22 -28.99
N ASN A 446 -27.31 18.32 -28.06
CA ASN A 446 -26.40 17.40 -27.35
C ASN A 446 -25.25 18.08 -26.58
N TYR A 447 -25.39 19.36 -26.26
CA TYR A 447 -24.32 20.12 -25.62
C TYR A 447 -24.11 19.66 -24.17
N THR A 448 -22.90 19.24 -23.82
CA THR A 448 -22.57 18.81 -22.45
C THR A 448 -21.19 19.27 -22.01
N LYS A 449 -21.02 19.45 -20.69
CA LYS A 449 -19.69 19.69 -20.10
C LYS A 449 -18.69 18.56 -20.38
N TYR A 450 -19.16 17.33 -20.55
CA TYR A 450 -18.32 16.18 -20.90
C TYR A 450 -17.78 16.30 -22.33
N GLY A 451 -18.65 16.69 -23.28
CA GLY A 451 -18.26 16.98 -24.66
C GLY A 451 -17.31 18.18 -24.77
N VAL A 452 -17.54 19.24 -23.98
CA VAL A 452 -16.62 20.39 -23.88
C VAL A 452 -15.26 19.99 -23.35
N TRP A 453 -15.22 19.24 -22.25
CA TRP A 453 -13.96 18.76 -21.68
C TRP A 453 -13.19 17.88 -22.68
N TYR A 454 -13.87 16.91 -23.31
CA TYR A 454 -13.22 16.01 -24.25
C TYR A 454 -12.75 16.75 -25.50
N GLY A 455 -13.56 17.68 -26.02
CA GLY A 455 -13.20 18.52 -27.15
C GLY A 455 -11.97 19.39 -26.88
N ASN A 456 -11.80 19.89 -25.65
CA ASN A 456 -10.58 20.59 -25.25
C ASN A 456 -9.39 19.63 -25.15
N TYR A 457 -9.60 18.42 -24.61
CA TYR A 457 -8.57 17.39 -24.48
C TYR A 457 -8.00 16.94 -25.85
N VAL A 458 -8.84 16.85 -26.87
CA VAL A 458 -8.43 16.45 -28.24
C VAL A 458 -8.33 17.61 -29.23
N HIS A 459 -8.44 18.85 -28.75
CA HIS A 459 -8.41 20.07 -29.57
C HIS A 459 -9.40 20.09 -30.74
N SER A 460 -10.64 19.66 -30.52
CA SER A 460 -11.70 19.67 -31.53
C SER A 460 -13.08 19.98 -30.94
N SER A 461 -13.69 21.08 -31.38
CA SER A 461 -15.00 21.54 -30.88
C SER A 461 -16.18 20.68 -31.36
N VAL A 462 -15.99 19.78 -32.33
CA VAL A 462 -17.06 18.90 -32.83
C VAL A 462 -17.63 18.01 -31.71
N TYR A 463 -16.81 17.66 -30.73
CA TYR A 463 -17.21 16.82 -29.60
C TYR A 463 -18.11 17.54 -28.59
N GLN A 464 -18.21 18.87 -28.64
CA GLN A 464 -19.10 19.62 -27.75
C GLN A 464 -20.57 19.30 -27.98
N HIS A 465 -20.93 18.85 -29.19
CA HIS A 465 -22.28 18.55 -29.63
C HIS A 465 -22.44 17.08 -30.10
N ALA A 466 -21.48 16.22 -29.80
CA ALA A 466 -21.51 14.81 -30.16
C ALA A 466 -22.25 13.96 -29.11
N ALA A 467 -22.61 12.74 -29.49
CA ALA A 467 -23.08 11.72 -28.53
C ALA A 467 -22.01 11.48 -27.46
N TRP A 468 -22.39 11.49 -26.17
CA TRP A 468 -21.45 11.77 -25.08
C TRP A 468 -21.31 10.67 -24.03
N CYS A 469 -21.81 9.46 -24.28
CA CYS A 469 -21.70 8.32 -23.34
C CYS A 469 -20.23 7.99 -22.98
N ALA A 470 -19.36 7.80 -23.97
CA ALA A 470 -17.95 7.51 -23.76
C ALA A 470 -17.16 8.71 -23.21
N MET A 471 -17.54 9.94 -23.60
CA MET A 471 -16.93 11.15 -23.07
C MET A 471 -17.25 11.34 -21.58
N PHE A 472 -18.46 10.96 -21.13
CA PHE A 472 -18.81 10.91 -19.71
C PHE A 472 -17.94 9.92 -18.93
N VAL A 473 -17.80 8.69 -19.42
CA VAL A 473 -16.92 7.67 -18.81
C VAL A 473 -15.46 8.16 -18.72
N SER A 474 -14.97 8.77 -19.79
CA SER A 474 -13.63 9.36 -19.87
C SER A 474 -13.43 10.51 -18.89
N TRP A 475 -14.42 11.41 -18.80
CA TRP A 475 -14.41 12.52 -17.86
C TRP A 475 -14.37 12.01 -16.41
N CYS A 476 -15.19 11.01 -16.06
CA CYS A 476 -15.16 10.41 -14.72
C CYS A 476 -13.80 9.80 -14.40
N GLY A 477 -13.17 9.09 -15.34
CA GLY A 477 -11.82 8.55 -15.17
C GLY A 477 -10.78 9.63 -14.92
N ASN A 478 -10.87 10.75 -15.66
CA ASN A 478 -9.99 11.89 -15.48
C ASN A 478 -10.19 12.60 -14.12
N GLN A 479 -11.44 12.82 -13.71
CA GLN A 479 -11.72 13.40 -12.38
C GLN A 479 -11.28 12.48 -11.24
N ALA A 480 -11.26 11.16 -11.46
CA ALA A 480 -10.68 10.21 -10.51
C ALA A 480 -9.14 10.23 -10.50
N GLY A 481 -8.49 11.03 -11.36
CA GLY A 481 -7.03 11.11 -11.46
C GLY A 481 -6.37 9.86 -12.05
N LEU A 482 -7.11 9.07 -12.84
CA LEU A 482 -6.57 7.90 -13.52
C LEU A 482 -5.79 8.32 -14.76
N SER A 483 -4.54 7.90 -14.91
CA SER A 483 -3.75 8.15 -16.13
C SER A 483 -4.41 7.52 -17.37
N SER A 484 -4.25 8.16 -18.53
CA SER A 484 -4.70 7.64 -19.84
C SER A 484 -4.04 6.30 -20.22
N ASP A 485 -2.93 5.94 -19.59
CA ASP A 485 -2.25 4.65 -19.79
C ASP A 485 -2.96 3.47 -19.12
N VAL A 486 -3.77 3.77 -18.10
CA VAL A 486 -4.50 2.82 -17.27
C VAL A 486 -6.00 2.85 -17.58
N PHE A 487 -6.51 4.03 -17.94
CA PHE A 487 -7.91 4.29 -18.24
C PHE A 487 -8.03 5.10 -19.53
N TYR A 488 -8.51 4.48 -20.62
CA TYR A 488 -8.48 5.12 -21.92
C TYR A 488 -9.57 6.18 -22.08
N TYR A 489 -9.16 7.42 -22.36
CA TYR A 489 -10.08 8.52 -22.65
C TYR A 489 -10.49 8.49 -24.13
N HIS A 490 -11.76 8.25 -24.40
CA HIS A 490 -12.30 8.07 -25.73
C HIS A 490 -13.72 8.66 -25.88
N ALA A 491 -14.04 9.11 -27.09
CA ALA A 491 -15.40 9.46 -27.48
C ALA A 491 -16.09 8.37 -28.34
N TYR A 492 -15.33 7.44 -28.90
CA TYR A 492 -15.84 6.40 -29.79
C TYR A 492 -15.77 5.02 -29.13
N CYS A 493 -16.92 4.40 -28.86
CA CYS A 493 -17.02 3.15 -28.09
C CYS A 493 -16.16 2.00 -28.66
N PRO A 494 -16.13 1.73 -29.98
CA PRO A 494 -15.27 0.66 -30.53
C PRO A 494 -13.76 0.89 -30.33
N ALA A 495 -13.31 2.14 -30.27
CA ALA A 495 -11.92 2.44 -29.91
C ALA A 495 -11.63 2.06 -28.45
N GLY A 496 -12.58 2.32 -27.55
CA GLY A 496 -12.56 1.86 -26.16
C GLY A 496 -12.34 0.36 -26.04
N VAL A 497 -13.23 -0.41 -26.69
CA VAL A 497 -13.15 -1.88 -26.74
C VAL A 497 -11.79 -2.36 -27.24
N SER A 498 -11.35 -1.83 -28.39
CA SER A 498 -10.09 -2.24 -29.02
C SER A 498 -8.90 -1.99 -28.09
N TRP A 499 -8.87 -0.85 -27.40
CA TRP A 499 -7.80 -0.51 -26.47
C TRP A 499 -7.74 -1.48 -25.28
N TYR A 500 -8.89 -1.75 -24.63
CA TYR A 500 -8.92 -2.65 -23.47
C TYR A 500 -8.65 -4.12 -23.85
N GLN A 501 -9.05 -4.55 -25.04
CA GLN A 501 -8.67 -5.86 -25.58
C GLN A 501 -7.16 -5.97 -25.78
N ASN A 502 -6.54 -4.98 -26.43
CA ASN A 502 -5.10 -4.95 -26.67
C ASN A 502 -4.27 -4.89 -25.37
N LYS A 503 -4.82 -4.31 -24.31
CA LYS A 503 -4.19 -4.26 -22.97
C LYS A 503 -4.44 -5.52 -22.12
N GLY A 504 -5.18 -6.52 -22.63
CA GLY A 504 -5.54 -7.71 -21.87
C GLY A 504 -6.47 -7.42 -20.68
N LYS A 505 -7.23 -6.33 -20.75
CA LYS A 505 -8.14 -5.85 -19.68
C LYS A 505 -9.61 -5.97 -20.08
N TRP A 506 -9.91 -6.82 -21.06
CA TRP A 506 -11.26 -7.07 -21.56
C TRP A 506 -11.85 -8.37 -21.00
N GLN A 507 -13.14 -8.36 -20.70
CA GLN A 507 -13.93 -9.50 -20.28
C GLN A 507 -15.14 -9.66 -21.19
N TRP A 508 -15.36 -10.88 -21.68
CA TRP A 508 -16.50 -11.17 -22.55
C TRP A 508 -17.81 -11.33 -21.78
N LYS A 509 -18.94 -11.14 -22.46
CA LYS A 509 -20.28 -11.38 -21.92
C LYS A 509 -20.36 -12.75 -21.24
N GLY A 510 -20.92 -12.79 -20.03
CA GLY A 510 -20.98 -13.97 -19.16
C GLY A 510 -20.02 -13.92 -17.98
N TYR A 511 -18.99 -13.05 -18.03
CA TYR A 511 -18.23 -12.60 -16.87
C TYR A 511 -19.16 -11.94 -15.84
N VAL A 512 -18.91 -12.17 -14.54
CA VAL A 512 -19.62 -11.50 -13.43
C VAL A 512 -18.90 -10.18 -13.15
N PRO A 513 -19.49 -9.02 -13.50
CA PRO A 513 -18.79 -7.75 -13.44
C PRO A 513 -18.69 -7.19 -12.02
N LYS A 514 -17.61 -6.43 -11.80
CA LYS A 514 -17.27 -5.79 -10.53
C LYS A 514 -17.58 -4.29 -10.59
N MET A 515 -17.74 -3.67 -9.42
CA MET A 515 -17.89 -2.21 -9.32
C MET A 515 -16.70 -1.50 -9.98
N GLY A 516 -16.99 -0.48 -10.79
CA GLY A 516 -16.01 0.25 -11.60
C GLY A 516 -15.73 -0.39 -12.96
N ASP A 517 -16.12 -1.64 -13.22
CA ASP A 517 -15.98 -2.18 -14.57
C ASP A 517 -16.81 -1.33 -15.56
N ILE A 518 -16.31 -1.19 -16.78
CA ILE A 518 -16.97 -0.42 -17.83
C ILE A 518 -17.74 -1.41 -18.70
N VAL A 519 -19.06 -1.31 -18.74
CA VAL A 519 -19.90 -2.13 -19.61
C VAL A 519 -20.02 -1.47 -20.98
N TYR A 520 -19.92 -2.28 -22.03
CA TYR A 520 -20.11 -1.87 -23.42
C TYR A 520 -21.29 -2.62 -24.02
N TYR A 521 -22.10 -1.91 -24.81
CA TYR A 521 -23.33 -2.43 -25.40
C TYR A 521 -23.27 -2.42 -26.92
N ASP A 522 -23.84 -3.46 -27.51
CA ASP A 522 -24.13 -3.64 -28.93
C ASP A 522 -25.62 -3.94 -29.01
N TRP A 523 -26.42 -2.94 -29.35
CA TRP A 523 -27.88 -2.99 -29.24
C TRP A 523 -28.53 -3.75 -30.38
N ASN A 524 -27.93 -3.69 -31.58
CA ASN A 524 -28.47 -4.28 -32.79
C ASN A 524 -27.82 -5.64 -33.13
N GLY A 525 -26.76 -6.04 -32.42
CA GLY A 525 -26.06 -7.30 -32.59
C GLY A 525 -25.17 -7.35 -33.83
N ASP A 526 -24.83 -6.20 -34.43
CA ASP A 526 -23.99 -6.11 -35.63
C ASP A 526 -22.48 -6.19 -35.32
N ARG A 527 -22.12 -6.33 -34.03
CA ARG A 527 -20.76 -6.39 -33.48
C ARG A 527 -20.03 -5.06 -33.52
N VAL A 528 -20.74 -3.96 -33.70
CA VAL A 528 -20.28 -2.59 -33.50
C VAL A 528 -20.87 -2.08 -32.19
N VAL A 529 -20.00 -1.57 -31.31
CA VAL A 529 -20.43 -1.14 -29.98
C VAL A 529 -21.00 0.27 -30.03
N ASP A 530 -22.23 0.41 -29.56
CA ASP A 530 -23.03 1.63 -29.61
C ASP A 530 -22.89 2.49 -28.34
N HIS A 531 -22.77 1.85 -27.18
CA HIS A 531 -22.94 2.53 -25.90
C HIS A 531 -22.02 1.99 -24.81
N VAL A 532 -21.81 2.80 -23.78
CA VAL A 532 -20.90 2.50 -22.68
C VAL A 532 -21.39 3.12 -21.37
N GLY A 533 -21.09 2.46 -20.25
CA GLY A 533 -21.35 2.98 -18.91
C GLY A 533 -20.54 2.29 -17.83
N PHE A 534 -20.67 2.75 -16.59
CA PHE A 534 -20.01 2.13 -15.44
C PHE A 534 -20.92 1.10 -14.77
N VAL A 535 -20.36 -0.02 -14.33
CA VAL A 535 -21.01 -0.96 -13.42
C VAL A 535 -20.87 -0.41 -12.00
N GLU A 536 -21.99 -0.03 -11.40
CA GLU A 536 -22.06 0.42 -10.01
C GLU A 536 -22.17 -0.77 -9.05
N SER A 537 -22.95 -1.78 -9.39
CA SER A 537 -23.12 -2.98 -8.57
C SER A 537 -23.57 -4.19 -9.38
N TYR A 538 -23.32 -5.38 -8.84
CA TYR A 538 -23.87 -6.64 -9.32
C TYR A 538 -24.62 -7.32 -8.17
N SER A 539 -25.87 -7.72 -8.42
CA SER A 539 -26.68 -8.45 -7.45
C SER A 539 -27.72 -9.30 -8.16
N ASN A 540 -27.87 -10.55 -7.72
CA ASN A 540 -28.92 -11.47 -8.19
C ASN A 540 -29.00 -11.59 -9.72
N GLY A 541 -27.85 -11.68 -10.40
CA GLY A 541 -27.79 -11.79 -11.86
C GLY A 541 -28.12 -10.50 -12.62
N ASN A 542 -28.20 -9.36 -11.94
CA ASN A 542 -28.37 -8.06 -12.57
C ASN A 542 -27.20 -7.15 -12.22
N ILE A 543 -26.84 -6.28 -13.17
CA ILE A 543 -25.98 -5.13 -12.90
C ILE A 543 -26.83 -3.87 -12.76
N THR A 544 -26.45 -3.02 -11.82
CA THR A 544 -26.83 -1.60 -11.84
C THR A 544 -25.68 -0.83 -12.46
N THR A 545 -25.98 0.01 -13.44
CA THR A 545 -25.02 0.80 -14.18
C THR A 545 -25.31 2.30 -14.02
N ILE A 546 -24.29 3.13 -14.20
CA ILE A 546 -24.42 4.60 -14.32
C ILE A 546 -23.92 4.96 -15.72
N GLU A 547 -24.84 5.46 -16.54
CA GLU A 547 -24.62 5.67 -17.97
C GLU A 547 -24.89 7.14 -18.31
N GLY A 548 -23.98 7.74 -19.09
CA GLY A 548 -24.19 9.05 -19.69
C GLY A 548 -24.87 8.90 -21.04
N ASN A 549 -25.58 9.93 -21.50
CA ASN A 549 -26.36 9.90 -22.73
C ASN A 549 -27.39 8.75 -22.77
N TYR A 550 -27.95 8.39 -21.63
CA TYR A 550 -29.03 7.40 -21.54
C TYR A 550 -30.36 8.13 -21.30
N SER A 551 -31.19 8.22 -22.36
CA SER A 551 -32.34 9.15 -22.41
C SER A 551 -31.91 10.60 -22.16
N ASP A 552 -30.86 11.03 -22.86
CA ASP A 552 -30.33 12.40 -22.90
C ASP A 552 -29.88 12.93 -21.53
N GLN A 553 -29.50 12.01 -20.62
CA GLN A 553 -29.05 12.34 -19.27
C GLN A 553 -28.10 11.28 -18.69
N VAL A 554 -27.49 11.60 -17.55
CA VAL A 554 -26.80 10.62 -16.70
C VAL A 554 -27.83 9.93 -15.82
N LYS A 555 -27.98 8.61 -15.96
CA LYS A 555 -28.99 7.85 -15.22
C LYS A 555 -28.46 6.49 -14.77
N ARG A 556 -29.07 5.98 -13.70
CA ARG A 556 -28.98 4.55 -13.38
C ARG A 556 -29.86 3.71 -14.31
N ARG A 557 -29.35 2.55 -14.66
CA ARG A 557 -30.09 1.48 -15.32
C ARG A 557 -29.80 0.17 -14.61
N THR A 558 -30.79 -0.72 -14.57
CA THR A 558 -30.59 -2.11 -14.15
C THR A 558 -30.83 -3.01 -15.35
N ILE A 559 -29.91 -3.94 -15.58
CA ILE A 559 -29.99 -4.89 -16.69
C ILE A 559 -29.43 -6.24 -16.27
N ASN A 560 -29.97 -7.32 -16.83
CA ASN A 560 -29.40 -8.64 -16.63
C ASN A 560 -27.98 -8.69 -17.22
N TYR A 561 -27.01 -9.21 -16.45
CA TYR A 561 -25.61 -9.23 -16.88
C TYR A 561 -25.33 -10.14 -18.09
N LYS A 562 -26.27 -11.02 -18.45
CA LYS A 562 -26.24 -11.85 -19.65
C LYS A 562 -27.09 -11.29 -20.79
N SER A 563 -27.58 -10.05 -20.68
CA SER A 563 -28.40 -9.44 -21.74
C SER A 563 -27.72 -9.58 -23.11
N SER A 564 -28.49 -9.91 -24.13
CA SER A 564 -28.01 -10.01 -25.50
C SER A 564 -27.34 -8.71 -25.96
N SER A 565 -27.86 -7.57 -25.49
CA SER A 565 -27.36 -6.22 -25.78
C SER A 565 -25.99 -5.89 -25.19
N ILE A 566 -25.45 -6.71 -24.29
CA ILE A 566 -24.11 -6.51 -23.72
C ILE A 566 -23.09 -7.13 -24.67
N PHE A 567 -22.12 -6.31 -25.08
CA PHE A 567 -20.99 -6.75 -25.88
C PHE A 567 -19.89 -7.35 -24.99
N GLY A 568 -19.55 -6.65 -23.90
CA GLY A 568 -18.59 -7.10 -22.90
C GLY A 568 -18.27 -6.02 -21.88
N TYR A 569 -17.19 -6.23 -21.14
CA TYR A 569 -16.76 -5.37 -20.05
C TYR A 569 -15.27 -5.05 -20.16
N ALA A 570 -14.88 -3.82 -19.89
CA ALA A 570 -13.50 -3.47 -19.61
C ALA A 570 -13.25 -3.42 -18.10
N THR A 571 -12.06 -3.84 -17.70
CA THR A 571 -11.60 -3.91 -16.30
C THR A 571 -10.33 -3.05 -16.16
N PRO A 572 -10.44 -1.72 -16.07
CA PRO A 572 -9.28 -0.85 -15.90
C PRO A 572 -8.41 -1.26 -14.70
N ASN A 573 -7.11 -0.99 -14.80
CA ASN A 573 -6.14 -1.34 -13.75
C ASN A 573 -6.03 -0.22 -12.70
N TYR A 574 -7.15 0.03 -12.03
CA TYR A 574 -7.40 1.12 -11.07
C TYR A 574 -6.29 1.41 -10.09
#